data_AF-A0A842XUQ6-F1
#
_entry.id   AF-A0A842XUQ6-F1
#
_cell.length_a   1.000
_cell.length_b   1.000
_cell.length_c   1.000
_cell.angle_alpha   90.00
_cell.angle_beta   90.00
_cell.angle_gamma   90.00
#
_symmetry.space_group_name_H-M   'P 1'
#
loop_
_entity.id
_entity.type
_entity.pdbx_description
1 polymer ?
#
loop_
_entity_poly.entity_id
_entity_poly.type
_entity_poly.pdbx_seq_one_letter_code
_entity_poly.pdbx_strand_id
1 'polypeptide(L)'
;MIVDGLKFLRFSLKKLLITGFVMWFLGVIAFYEGIGYEAIGTNVRIVRVVPHVVDYKIPEAGLGGNLYIGYVNVSLNPFLYPLSYLLGNGKSSCIAKVFDGPILVGKRNEAVDTAKFGAVFPQFLTNLPYFLFVAFLIAQFLEKLHHKVLFPHRPSQRANLNV
;
A
#
# COMPACT_ATOMS: atom_id res chain seq x y z
N MET A 1 24.27 -33.61 4.08
CA MET A 1 24.38 -32.40 3.25
C MET A 1 23.07 -32.01 2.55
N ILE A 2 22.46 -32.86 1.69
CA ILE A 2 21.22 -32.49 0.96
C ILE A 2 20.03 -32.23 1.91
N VAL A 3 19.92 -33.01 2.99
CA VAL A 3 18.83 -32.90 3.98
C VAL A 3 18.90 -31.61 4.81
N ASP A 4 20.11 -31.14 5.14
CA ASP A 4 20.31 -29.91 5.93
C ASP A 4 20.06 -28.66 5.08
N GLY A 5 20.44 -28.70 3.80
CA GLY A 5 20.10 -27.65 2.83
C GLY A 5 18.58 -27.48 2.67
N LEU A 6 17.82 -28.57 2.61
CA LEU A 6 16.35 -28.51 2.51
C LEU A 6 15.70 -27.90 3.76
N LYS A 7 16.23 -28.21 4.96
CA LYS A 7 15.75 -27.63 6.22
C LYS A 7 16.08 -26.14 6.32
N PHE A 8 17.29 -25.74 5.95
CA PHE A 8 17.70 -24.34 5.91
C PHE A 8 16.88 -23.52 4.91
N LEU A 9 16.62 -24.10 3.73
CA LEU A 9 15.78 -23.48 2.69
C LEU A 9 14.35 -23.27 3.20
N ARG A 10 13.74 -24.29 3.81
CA ARG A 10 12.37 -24.18 4.36
C ARG A 10 12.28 -23.15 5.49
N PHE A 11 13.28 -23.08 6.36
CA PHE A 11 13.33 -22.09 7.45
C PHE A 11 13.46 -20.66 6.91
N SER A 12 14.36 -20.46 5.95
CA SER A 12 14.58 -19.15 5.31
C SER A 12 13.36 -18.72 4.50
N LEU A 13 12.72 -19.64 3.78
CA LEU A 13 11.50 -19.37 3.02
C LEU A 13 10.34 -18.97 3.94
N LYS A 14 10.16 -19.66 5.08
CA LYS A 14 9.12 -19.30 6.07
C LYS A 14 9.33 -17.88 6.60
N LYS A 15 10.57 -17.51 6.92
CA LYS A 15 10.92 -16.14 7.36
C LYS A 15 10.64 -15.09 6.30
N LEU A 16 10.99 -15.39 5.06
CA LEU A 16 10.76 -14.51 3.93
C LEU A 16 9.26 -14.33 3.68
N LEU A 17 8.46 -15.40 3.77
CA LEU A 17 7.00 -15.33 3.65
C LEU A 17 6.35 -14.50 4.75
N ILE A 18 6.74 -14.69 6.02
CA ILE A 18 6.19 -13.90 7.14
C ILE A 18 6.56 -12.42 6.97
N THR A 19 7.83 -12.13 6.66
CA THR A 19 8.29 -10.76 6.45
C THR A 19 7.57 -10.11 5.26
N GLY A 20 7.43 -10.84 4.16
CA GLY A 20 6.70 -10.38 2.98
C GLY A 20 5.22 -10.12 3.26
N PHE A 21 4.56 -10.97 4.05
CA PHE A 21 3.18 -10.77 4.45
C PHE A 21 3.01 -9.52 5.33
N VAL A 22 3.90 -9.32 6.32
CA VAL A 22 3.88 -8.11 7.17
C VAL A 22 4.15 -6.86 6.34
N MET A 23 5.11 -6.93 5.42
CA MET A 23 5.43 -5.81 4.53
C MET A 23 4.25 -5.47 3.61
N TRP A 24 3.58 -6.47 3.05
CA TRP A 24 2.37 -6.29 2.25
C TRP A 24 1.26 -5.62 3.08
N PHE A 25 1.02 -6.10 4.31
CA PHE A 25 0.02 -5.52 5.21
C PHE A 25 0.32 -4.05 5.57
N LEU A 26 1.57 -3.75 5.92
CA LEU A 26 2.02 -2.37 6.16
C LEU A 26 1.86 -1.50 4.90
N GLY A 27 2.13 -2.06 3.71
CA GLY A 27 1.90 -1.40 2.44
C GLY A 27 0.43 -1.02 2.23
N VAL A 28 -0.50 -1.96 2.44
CA VAL A 28 -1.93 -1.70 2.33
C VAL A 28 -2.36 -0.57 3.27
N ILE A 29 -1.89 -0.58 4.52
CA ILE A 29 -2.18 0.49 5.49
C ILE A 29 -1.60 1.83 5.03
N ALA A 30 -0.40 1.84 4.48
CA ALA A 30 0.26 3.05 4.01
C ALA A 30 -0.50 3.71 2.83
N PHE A 31 -1.12 2.91 1.96
CA PHE A 31 -1.98 3.40 0.88
C PHE A 31 -3.42 3.71 1.29
N TYR A 32 -3.81 3.50 2.55
CA TYR A 32 -5.16 3.79 3.02
C TYR A 32 -5.28 5.26 3.44
N GLU A 33 -6.20 5.99 2.80
CA GLU A 33 -6.52 7.37 3.16
C GLU A 33 -7.10 7.46 4.57
N GLY A 34 -6.67 8.44 5.36
CA GLY A 34 -7.00 8.60 6.78
C GLY A 34 -6.03 7.89 7.73
N ILE A 35 -5.30 6.86 7.27
CA ILE A 35 -4.26 6.21 8.09
C ILE A 35 -2.87 6.55 7.55
N GLY A 36 -2.59 6.24 6.29
CA GLY A 36 -1.27 6.44 5.72
C GLY A 36 -1.05 7.83 5.13
N TYR A 37 -2.11 8.47 4.66
CA TYR A 37 -2.07 9.86 4.20
C TYR A 37 -3.46 10.49 4.31
N GLU A 38 -3.52 11.82 4.27
CA GLU A 38 -4.75 12.61 4.28
C GLU A 38 -4.78 13.52 3.06
N ALA A 39 -5.86 13.53 2.30
CA ALA A 39 -6.02 14.45 1.18
C ALA A 39 -6.43 15.85 1.69
N ILE A 40 -5.50 16.80 1.64
CA ILE A 40 -5.70 18.18 2.12
C ILE A 40 -6.54 18.99 1.11
N GLY A 41 -6.45 18.65 -0.18
CA GLY A 41 -7.19 19.36 -1.22
C GLY A 41 -7.35 18.50 -2.45
N THR A 42 -8.59 18.39 -2.94
CA THR A 42 -8.93 17.74 -4.19
C THR A 42 -9.60 18.74 -5.12
N ASN A 43 -9.05 18.92 -6.31
CA ASN A 43 -9.65 19.76 -7.35
C ASN A 43 -9.73 18.94 -8.63
N VAL A 44 -10.90 18.96 -9.28
CA VAL A 44 -11.07 18.30 -10.57
C VAL A 44 -11.54 19.31 -11.57
N ARG A 45 -10.74 19.52 -12.61
CA ARG A 45 -11.10 20.33 -13.77
C ARG A 45 -11.58 19.41 -14.88
N ILE A 46 -12.77 19.69 -15.40
CA ILE A 46 -13.32 18.97 -16.55
C ILE A 46 -13.05 19.83 -17.79
N VAL A 47 -12.41 19.24 -18.78
CA VAL A 47 -12.19 19.86 -20.09
C VAL A 47 -12.96 19.03 -21.11
N ARG A 48 -13.95 19.64 -21.77
CA ARG A 48 -14.68 18.99 -22.85
C ARG A 48 -13.78 18.99 -24.09
N VAL A 49 -13.38 17.80 -24.54
CA VAL A 49 -12.45 17.60 -25.67
C VAL A 49 -13.21 17.35 -26.97
N VAL A 50 -14.31 16.59 -26.92
CA VAL A 50 -15.18 16.37 -28.08
C VAL A 50 -16.59 16.87 -27.75
N PRO A 51 -17.19 17.75 -28.58
CA PRO A 51 -18.52 18.29 -28.35
C PRO A 51 -19.55 17.16 -28.29
N HIS A 52 -20.42 17.21 -27.28
CA HIS A 52 -21.41 16.18 -27.01
C HIS A 52 -22.53 16.22 -28.05
N VAL A 53 -22.58 15.22 -28.93
CA VAL A 53 -23.72 15.00 -29.82
C VAL A 53 -24.71 14.11 -29.07
N VAL A 54 -25.81 14.71 -28.60
CA VAL A 54 -26.88 14.02 -27.87
C VAL A 54 -27.56 13.03 -28.80
N ASP A 55 -27.54 11.73 -28.49
CA ASP A 55 -28.42 10.78 -29.16
C ASP A 55 -29.77 10.77 -28.42
N TYR A 56 -30.83 11.27 -29.05
CA TYR A 56 -32.14 11.48 -28.41
C TYR A 56 -32.82 10.20 -27.90
N LYS A 57 -32.27 9.02 -28.18
CA LYS A 57 -32.75 7.73 -27.67
C LYS A 57 -32.16 7.33 -26.32
N ILE A 58 -31.00 7.87 -25.92
CA ILE A 58 -30.37 7.62 -24.63
C ILE A 58 -29.85 8.96 -24.10
N PRO A 59 -30.57 9.61 -23.16
CA PRO A 59 -30.23 10.97 -22.71
C PRO A 59 -28.84 11.10 -22.05
N GLU A 60 -28.20 9.97 -21.72
CA GLU A 60 -26.88 9.88 -21.10
C GLU A 60 -25.78 9.35 -22.04
N ALA A 61 -26.11 8.98 -23.29
CA ALA A 61 -25.12 8.48 -24.26
C ALA A 61 -24.98 9.46 -25.44
N GLY A 62 -23.73 9.83 -25.73
CA GLY A 62 -23.42 10.70 -26.85
C GLY A 62 -22.00 10.46 -27.37
N LEU A 63 -21.80 10.76 -28.66
CA LEU A 63 -20.47 10.89 -29.23
C LEU A 63 -19.85 12.17 -28.64
N GLY A 64 -18.90 11.99 -27.74
CA GLY A 64 -18.28 13.06 -26.96
C GLY A 64 -17.13 12.53 -26.11
N GLY A 65 -16.34 13.44 -25.56
CA GLY A 65 -15.13 13.11 -24.82
C GLY A 65 -14.85 14.14 -23.76
N ASN A 66 -14.85 13.74 -22.50
CA ASN A 66 -14.44 14.59 -21.38
C ASN A 66 -13.05 14.19 -20.91
N LEU A 67 -12.18 15.17 -20.72
CA LEU A 67 -10.89 15.01 -20.04
C LEU A 67 -11.03 15.52 -18.62
N TYR A 68 -10.94 14.62 -17.65
CA TYR A 68 -10.91 14.93 -16.24
C TYR A 68 -9.46 15.13 -15.81
N ILE A 69 -9.12 16.32 -15.34
CA ILE A 69 -7.80 16.65 -14.80
C ILE A 69 -7.96 16.75 -13.29
N GLY A 70 -7.51 15.72 -12.57
CA GLY A 70 -7.51 15.67 -11.12
C GLY A 70 -6.20 16.23 -10.55
N TYR A 71 -6.30 17.18 -9.64
CA TYR A 71 -5.20 17.70 -8.84
C TYR A 71 -5.47 17.34 -7.38
N VAL A 72 -4.51 16.68 -6.74
CA VAL A 72 -4.62 16.24 -5.35
C VAL A 72 -3.37 16.64 -4.59
N ASN A 73 -3.57 17.26 -3.44
CA ASN A 73 -2.56 17.49 -2.42
C ASN A 73 -2.79 16.53 -1.25
N VAL A 74 -1.76 15.80 -0.87
CA VAL A 74 -1.79 14.85 0.25
C VAL A 74 -0.77 15.25 1.32
N SER A 75 -1.13 15.07 2.58
CA SER A 75 -0.21 15.01 3.71
C SER A 75 0.05 13.55 4.04
N LEU A 76 1.32 13.14 4.10
CA LEU A 76 1.66 11.78 4.49
C LEU A 76 1.56 11.62 6.01
N ASN A 77 1.41 10.40 6.51
CA ASN A 77 1.53 10.13 7.94
C ASN A 77 3.03 10.05 8.33
N PRO A 78 3.52 10.87 9.28
CA PRO A 78 4.93 10.89 9.66
C PRO A 78 5.44 9.56 10.27
N PHE A 79 4.56 8.76 10.88
CA PHE A 79 4.93 7.45 11.43
C PHE A 79 5.14 6.38 10.37
N LEU A 80 4.40 6.47 9.26
CA LEU A 80 4.53 5.51 8.15
C LEU A 80 5.53 5.98 7.09
N TYR A 81 5.72 7.29 6.95
CA TYR A 81 6.60 7.89 5.95
C TYR A 81 7.71 8.77 6.56
N PRO A 82 8.49 8.29 7.54
CA PRO A 82 9.47 9.11 8.23
C PRO A 82 10.57 9.64 7.29
N LEU A 83 11.01 8.85 6.29
CA LEU A 83 12.03 9.30 5.35
C LEU A 83 11.51 10.41 4.43
N SER A 84 10.24 10.37 4.03
CA SER A 84 9.65 11.46 3.26
C SER A 84 9.62 12.75 4.06
N TYR A 85 9.33 12.69 5.35
CA TYR A 85 9.39 13.86 6.24
C TYR A 85 10.80 14.40 6.43
N LEU A 86 11.78 13.51 6.63
CA LEU A 86 13.19 13.90 6.75
C LEU A 86 13.72 14.57 5.48
N LEU A 87 13.20 14.20 4.31
CA LEU A 87 13.53 14.80 3.02
C LEU A 87 12.70 16.04 2.67
N GLY A 88 11.82 16.51 3.57
CA GLY A 88 10.95 17.66 3.34
C GLY A 88 9.73 17.39 2.44
N ASN A 89 9.52 16.12 2.06
CA ASN A 89 8.42 15.66 1.21
C ASN A 89 7.20 15.15 2.00
N GLY A 90 6.99 15.67 3.22
CA GLY A 90 5.84 15.29 4.08
C GLY A 90 4.49 15.67 3.46
N LYS A 91 4.48 16.60 2.50
CA LYS A 91 3.35 16.91 1.64
C LYS A 91 3.72 16.58 0.19
N SER A 92 2.83 15.94 -0.53
CA SER A 92 3.02 15.56 -1.93
C SER A 92 1.82 15.99 -2.76
N SER A 93 2.05 16.31 -4.02
CA SER A 93 0.99 16.73 -4.95
C SER A 93 1.13 16.00 -6.26
N CYS A 94 0.01 15.63 -6.87
CA CYS A 94 0.02 14.99 -8.19
C CYS A 94 -1.15 15.49 -9.05
N ILE A 95 -0.90 15.51 -10.37
CA ILE A 95 -1.91 15.77 -11.39
C ILE A 95 -2.08 14.49 -12.20
N ALA A 96 -3.31 13.99 -12.25
CA ALA A 96 -3.69 12.90 -13.14
C ALA A 96 -4.71 13.36 -14.17
N LYS A 97 -4.69 12.72 -15.35
CA LYS A 97 -5.59 13.01 -16.45
C LYS A 97 -6.28 11.71 -16.87
N VAL A 98 -7.61 11.71 -16.87
CA VAL A 98 -8.42 10.57 -17.30
C VAL A 98 -9.35 11.02 -18.41
N PHE A 99 -9.29 10.33 -19.54
CA PHE A 99 -10.18 10.57 -20.67
C PHE A 99 -11.37 9.62 -20.62
N ASP A 100 -12.55 10.18 -20.87
CA ASP A 100 -13.83 9.49 -20.88
C ASP A 100 -14.50 9.73 -22.24
N GLY A 101 -14.36 8.77 -23.14
CA GLY A 101 -14.93 8.83 -24.48
C GLY A 101 -15.14 7.42 -25.06
N PRO A 102 -16.31 7.11 -25.66
CA PRO A 102 -17.57 7.87 -25.62
C PRO A 102 -18.10 8.02 -24.19
N ILE A 103 -18.69 9.18 -23.86
CA ILE A 103 -19.14 9.51 -22.50
C ILE A 103 -20.28 8.56 -22.12
N LEU A 104 -20.00 7.63 -21.21
CA LEU A 104 -20.96 6.64 -20.71
C LEU A 104 -21.18 6.77 -19.20
N VAL A 105 -20.12 7.07 -18.44
CA VAL A 105 -20.16 7.20 -16.97
C VAL A 105 -19.06 8.18 -16.55
N GLY A 106 -19.42 9.26 -15.84
CA GLY A 106 -18.46 10.30 -15.46
C GLY A 106 -17.27 9.77 -14.64
N LYS A 107 -16.06 9.84 -15.20
CA LYS A 107 -14.79 9.34 -14.60
C LYS A 107 -14.10 10.31 -13.63
N ARG A 108 -14.86 11.16 -12.96
CA ARG A 108 -14.32 12.17 -12.05
C ARG A 108 -13.54 11.55 -10.89
N ASN A 109 -14.10 10.51 -10.27
CA ASN A 109 -13.49 9.85 -9.12
C ASN A 109 -12.21 9.11 -9.52
N GLU A 110 -12.20 8.46 -10.69
CA GLU A 110 -11.02 7.78 -11.24
C GLU A 110 -9.84 8.75 -11.42
N ALA A 111 -10.09 9.98 -11.89
CA ALA A 111 -9.04 11.00 -11.99
C ALA A 111 -8.49 11.43 -10.63
N VAL A 112 -9.32 11.50 -9.59
CA VAL A 112 -8.89 11.83 -8.22
C VAL A 112 -8.08 10.69 -7.62
N ASP A 113 -8.56 9.45 -7.74
CA ASP A 113 -7.91 8.27 -7.17
C ASP A 113 -6.56 8.00 -7.84
N THR A 114 -6.47 8.20 -9.16
CA THR A 114 -5.20 8.11 -9.89
C THR A 114 -4.22 9.18 -9.43
N ALA A 115 -4.68 10.41 -9.18
CA ALA A 115 -3.84 11.48 -8.65
C ALA A 115 -3.39 11.20 -7.20
N LYS A 116 -4.28 10.68 -6.33
CA LYS A 116 -3.92 10.25 -4.96
C LYS A 116 -2.83 9.19 -5.01
N PHE A 117 -3.03 8.13 -5.80
CA PHE A 117 -2.02 7.09 -5.96
C PHE A 117 -0.70 7.64 -6.48
N GLY A 118 -0.75 8.50 -7.51
CA GLY A 118 0.45 9.14 -8.07
C GLY A 118 1.20 10.04 -7.09
N ALA A 119 0.52 10.64 -6.11
CA ALA A 119 1.15 11.46 -5.07
C ALA A 119 1.82 10.61 -3.97
N VAL A 120 1.23 9.47 -3.62
CA VAL A 120 1.65 8.63 -2.48
C VAL A 120 2.63 7.53 -2.89
N PHE A 121 2.48 6.94 -4.08
CA PHE A 121 3.29 5.80 -4.53
C PHE A 121 4.80 6.09 -4.58
N PRO A 122 5.27 7.24 -5.13
CA PRO A 122 6.70 7.56 -5.10
C PRO A 122 7.24 7.65 -3.66
N GLN A 123 6.44 8.21 -2.75
CA GLN A 123 6.80 8.37 -1.34
C GLN A 123 6.84 7.01 -0.63
N PHE A 124 5.95 6.09 -0.98
CA PHE A 124 6.00 4.71 -0.51
C PHE A 124 7.30 4.02 -0.92
N LEU A 125 7.72 4.17 -2.18
CA LEU A 125 8.99 3.60 -2.66
C LEU A 125 10.20 4.19 -1.92
N THR A 126 10.19 5.50 -1.63
CA THR A 126 11.25 6.14 -0.83
C THR A 126 11.32 5.57 0.59
N ASN A 127 10.17 5.17 1.17
CA ASN A 127 10.09 4.59 2.51
C ASN A 127 10.17 3.05 2.53
N LEU A 128 10.35 2.40 1.38
CA LEU A 128 10.44 0.95 1.28
C LEU A 128 11.52 0.33 2.18
N PRO A 129 12.73 0.93 2.34
CA PRO A 129 13.72 0.43 3.30
C PRO A 129 13.22 0.47 4.75
N TYR A 130 12.47 1.51 5.12
CA TYR A 130 11.87 1.63 6.44
C TYR A 130 10.81 0.54 6.67
N PHE A 131 9.90 0.34 5.72
CA PHE A 131 8.89 -0.72 5.81
C PHE A 131 9.51 -2.11 5.91
N LEU A 132 10.58 -2.38 5.15
CA LEU A 132 11.29 -3.66 5.19
C LEU A 132 11.94 -3.89 6.56
N PHE A 133 12.57 -2.86 7.12
CA PHE A 133 13.17 -2.92 8.45
C PHE A 133 12.13 -3.20 9.54
N VAL A 134 11.02 -2.46 9.55
CA VAL A 134 9.93 -2.66 10.51
C VAL A 134 9.30 -4.03 10.35
N ALA A 135 9.03 -4.47 9.11
CA ALA A 135 8.47 -5.79 8.83
C ALA A 135 9.39 -6.92 9.33
N PHE A 136 10.71 -6.77 9.14
CA PHE A 136 11.68 -7.72 9.66
C PHE A 136 11.66 -7.80 11.19
N LEU A 137 11.63 -6.66 11.89
CA LEU A 137 11.53 -6.64 13.35
C LEU A 137 10.25 -7.32 13.84
N ILE A 138 9.11 -7.00 13.25
CA ILE A 138 7.82 -7.62 13.58
C ILE A 138 7.88 -9.14 13.35
N ALA A 139 8.43 -9.59 12.21
CA ALA A 139 8.57 -11.01 11.91
C ALA A 139 9.43 -11.75 12.96
N GLN A 140 10.54 -11.14 13.40
CA GLN A 140 11.39 -11.70 14.47
C GLN A 140 10.64 -11.78 15.82
N PHE A 141 9.84 -10.77 16.16
CA PHE A 141 9.02 -10.77 17.36
C PHE A 141 7.92 -11.83 17.32
N LEU A 142 7.23 -11.98 16.19
CA LEU A 142 6.20 -13.01 15.99
C LEU A 142 6.78 -14.42 16.10
N GLU A 143 7.98 -14.66 15.56
CA GLU A 143 8.66 -15.95 15.69
C GLU A 143 9.01 -16.27 17.15
N LYS A 144 9.53 -15.29 17.89
CA LYS A 144 9.82 -15.45 19.33
C LYS A 144 8.55 -15.74 20.15
N LEU A 145 7.45 -15.04 19.85
CA LEU A 145 6.16 -15.27 20.50
C LEU A 145 5.63 -16.67 20.19
N HIS A 146 5.66 -17.09 18.93
CA HIS A 146 5.23 -18.43 18.53
C HIS A 146 6.03 -19.51 19.25
N HIS A 147 7.36 -19.37 19.36
CA HIS A 147 8.18 -20.32 20.12
C HIS A 147 7.83 -20.37 21.60
N LYS A 148 7.56 -19.22 22.23
CA LYS A 148 7.21 -19.14 23.65
C LYS A 148 5.82 -19.71 23.96
N VAL A 149 4.87 -19.57 23.03
CA VAL A 149 3.48 -20.05 23.18
C VAL A 149 3.35 -21.54 22.84
N LEU A 150 4.05 -22.05 21.81
CA LEU A 150 3.98 -23.47 21.43
C LEU A 150 4.89 -24.40 22.26
N PHE A 151 5.95 -23.86 22.87
CA PHE A 151 6.82 -24.62 23.78
C PHE A 151 6.90 -23.94 25.15
N PRO A 152 5.80 -23.92 25.92
CA PRO A 152 5.90 -23.60 27.33
C PRO A 152 6.73 -24.72 27.96
N HIS A 153 7.91 -24.39 28.49
CA HIS A 153 8.80 -25.23 29.29
C HIS A 153 8.45 -26.73 29.32
N ARG A 154 9.20 -27.58 28.61
CA ARG A 154 9.32 -28.97 29.06
C ARG A 154 10.00 -28.91 30.43
N PRO A 155 9.34 -29.30 31.54
CA PRO A 155 10.05 -29.45 32.79
C PRO A 155 11.12 -30.51 32.58
N SER A 156 12.33 -30.19 33.02
CA SER A 156 13.48 -31.09 33.05
C SER A 156 13.11 -32.37 33.80
N GLN A 157 12.73 -33.44 33.08
CA GLN A 157 12.78 -34.80 33.59
C GLN A 157 14.25 -35.25 33.67
N ARG A 158 15.00 -34.66 34.60
CA ARG A 158 16.29 -35.13 35.11
C ARG A 158 16.24 -35.12 36.63
N ALA A 159 15.35 -35.93 37.18
CA ALA A 159 15.35 -36.35 38.57
C ALA A 159 14.49 -37.60 38.62
N ASN A 160 15.07 -38.75 38.27
CA ASN A 160 14.67 -40.11 38.64
C ASN A 160 15.55 -41.11 37.86
N LEU A 161 16.85 -41.00 38.08
CA LEU A 161 17.81 -42.08 37.92
C LEU A 161 18.51 -42.13 39.27
N ASN A 162 17.88 -42.81 40.23
CA ASN A 162 18.43 -43.31 41.48
C ASN A 162 17.30 -44.00 42.25
N VAL A 163 16.92 -45.20 41.81
CA VAL A 163 16.56 -46.33 42.68
C VAL A 163 17.04 -47.59 41.98
#